data_AF-A0A137P1C5-F1
#
_entry.id   AF-A0A137P1C5-F1
#
_cell.length_a   1.000
_cell.length_b   1.000
_cell.length_c   1.000
_cell.angle_alpha   90.00
_cell.angle_beta   90.00
_cell.angle_gamma   90.00
#
_symmetry.space_group_name_H-M   'P 1'
#
loop_
_entity.id
_entity.type
_entity.pdbx_description
1 polymer ?
#
loop_
_entity_poly.entity_id
_entity_poly.type
_entity_poly.pdbx_seq_one_letter_code
_entity_poly.pdbx_strand_id
1 'polypeptide(L)'
;MIATYTSKDDLIKNSSSYYDPEKLPPIPQKRYEVTKTYNLGFILFLLGFIMPPCWFVGVVVCFCRWKHRDINWGIANLFTSVLVLIAIAGAVAFIVIKKQSSLSS
;
A
#
# COMPACT_ATOMS: atom_id res chain seq x y z
N MET A 1 -19.18 52.62 58.75
CA MET A 1 -18.75 51.74 57.64
C MET A 1 -19.22 50.34 57.97
N ILE A 2 -20.21 49.82 57.23
CA ILE A 2 -20.72 48.46 57.42
C ILE A 2 -20.17 47.65 56.24
N ALA A 3 -19.33 46.66 56.53
CA ALA A 3 -18.79 45.74 55.54
C ALA A 3 -19.78 44.60 55.32
N THR A 4 -20.31 44.50 54.11
CA THR A 4 -21.21 43.41 53.70
C THR A 4 -20.35 42.21 53.32
N TYR A 5 -20.42 41.14 54.11
CA TYR A 5 -19.77 39.87 53.80
C TYR A 5 -20.67 39.09 52.83
N THR A 6 -20.22 38.92 51.59
CA THR A 6 -20.84 38.02 50.62
C THR A 6 -20.48 36.58 50.97
N SER A 7 -21.49 35.75 51.21
CA SER A 7 -21.35 34.34 51.55
C SER A 7 -20.77 33.55 50.37
N LYS A 8 -19.87 32.61 50.66
CA LYS A 8 -19.24 31.71 49.66
C LYS A 8 -20.21 30.71 49.03
N ASP A 9 -21.42 30.58 49.58
CA ASP A 9 -22.39 29.57 49.14
C ASP A 9 -23.10 29.92 47.82
N ASP A 10 -23.05 31.19 47.39
CA ASP A 10 -23.65 31.61 46.11
C ASP A 10 -22.76 31.30 44.90
N LEU A 11 -21.48 30.97 45.11
CA LEU A 11 -20.53 30.69 44.01
C LEU A 11 -20.61 29.25 43.48
N ILE A 12 -21.23 28.32 44.22
CA ILE A 12 -21.28 26.90 43.84
C ILE A 12 -22.51 26.57 42.98
N LYS A 13 -23.58 27.39 43.06
CA LYS A 13 -24.86 27.09 42.39
C LYS A 13 -24.93 27.47 40.91
N ASN A 14 -23.92 28.17 40.39
CA ASN A 14 -23.91 28.67 39.00
C ASN A 14 -22.88 27.99 38.06
N SER A 15 -22.10 27.01 38.54
CA SER A 15 -21.11 26.34 37.68
C SER A 15 -21.62 25.05 37.00
N SER A 16 -22.87 24.64 37.20
CA SER A 16 -23.38 23.36 36.68
C SER A 16 -24.14 23.45 35.34
N SER A 17 -24.12 24.60 34.66
CA SER A 17 -25.00 24.85 33.51
C SER A 17 -24.26 25.13 32.21
N TYR A 18 -23.20 24.37 31.87
CA TYR A 18 -22.57 24.48 30.55
C TYR A 18 -21.97 23.18 29.98
N TYR A 19 -22.44 22.02 30.42
CA TYR A 19 -22.22 20.78 29.68
C TYR A 19 -23.57 20.27 29.17
N ASP A 20 -23.90 20.69 27.95
CA ASP A 20 -24.94 20.08 27.13
C ASP A 20 -24.27 18.93 26.35
N PRO A 21 -24.43 17.66 26.77
CA PRO A 21 -23.80 16.52 26.10
C PRO A 21 -24.28 16.35 24.65
N GLU A 22 -25.37 17.02 24.23
CA GLU A 22 -25.88 16.99 22.87
C GLU A 22 -25.16 17.96 21.92
N LYS A 23 -24.33 18.88 22.45
CA LYS A 23 -23.56 19.88 21.68
C LYS A 23 -22.08 19.56 21.54
N LEU A 24 -21.70 18.29 21.64
CA LEU A 24 -20.37 17.87 21.22
C LEU A 24 -20.28 18.05 19.68
N PRO A 25 -19.35 18.87 19.16
CA PRO A 25 -19.09 18.87 17.74
C PRO A 25 -18.71 17.43 17.34
N PRO A 26 -19.22 16.90 16.21
CA PRO A 26 -18.86 15.56 15.78
C PRO A 26 -17.34 15.50 15.73
N ILE A 27 -16.74 14.68 16.59
CA ILE A 27 -15.30 14.46 16.61
C ILE A 27 -14.97 14.06 15.17
N PRO A 28 -14.15 14.82 14.43
CA PRO A 28 -13.77 14.41 13.10
C PRO A 28 -13.03 13.09 13.27
N GLN A 29 -13.71 11.99 12.96
CA GLN A 29 -13.10 10.68 12.78
C GLN A 29 -12.24 10.71 11.51
N LYS A 30 -11.30 11.65 11.42
CA LYS A 30 -10.10 11.45 10.61
C LYS A 30 -9.27 10.46 11.39
N ARG A 31 -9.69 9.19 11.35
CA ARG A 31 -8.76 8.07 11.51
C ARG A 31 -7.68 8.32 10.49
N TYR A 32 -6.52 8.74 10.98
CA TYR A 32 -5.27 8.66 10.26
C TYR A 32 -4.98 7.16 10.06
N GLU A 33 -5.66 6.51 9.11
CA GLU A 33 -5.18 5.26 8.53
C GLU A 33 -3.95 5.60 7.68
N VAL A 34 -2.84 5.88 8.37
CA VAL A 34 -1.50 5.92 7.79
C VAL A 34 -0.98 4.49 7.67
N THR A 35 -1.84 3.55 7.30
CA THR A 35 -1.40 2.33 6.65
C THR A 35 -1.19 2.73 5.20
N LYS A 36 0.02 3.24 4.89
CA LYS A 36 0.53 3.24 3.52
C LYS A 36 0.44 1.79 3.06
N THR A 37 -0.67 1.46 2.41
CA THR A 37 -0.88 0.17 1.77
C THR A 37 0.04 0.18 0.56
N TYR A 38 1.31 -0.16 0.79
CA TYR A 38 2.26 -0.36 -0.28
C TYR A 38 1.63 -1.35 -1.25
N ASN A 39 1.59 -0.98 -2.52
CA ASN A 39 0.96 -1.81 -3.53
C ASN A 39 1.76 -3.12 -3.61
N LEU A 40 1.15 -4.22 -3.19
CA LEU A 40 1.80 -5.54 -3.15
C LEU A 40 2.34 -5.92 -4.55
N GLY A 41 1.64 -5.52 -5.62
CA GLY A 41 2.10 -5.72 -6.99
C GLY A 41 3.39 -4.97 -7.33
N PHE A 42 3.59 -3.78 -6.77
CA PHE A 42 4.85 -3.02 -6.90
C PHE A 42 6.00 -3.70 -6.16
N ILE A 43 5.74 -4.20 -4.94
CA ILE A 43 6.75 -4.92 -4.16
C ILE A 43 7.20 -6.18 -4.91
N LEU A 44 6.24 -6.96 -5.44
CA LEU A 44 6.54 -8.16 -6.23
C LEU A 44 7.28 -7.82 -7.54
N PHE A 45 6.96 -6.69 -8.16
CA PHE A 45 7.67 -6.20 -9.34
C PHE A 45 9.15 -5.91 -9.03
N LEU A 46 9.43 -5.21 -7.93
CA LEU A 46 10.81 -4.93 -7.50
C LEU A 46 11.56 -6.20 -7.11
N LEU A 47 10.91 -7.13 -6.39
CA LEU A 47 11.50 -8.42 -6.04
C LEU A 47 11.83 -9.28 -7.27
N GLY A 48 11.11 -9.11 -8.38
CA GLY A 48 11.37 -9.82 -9.62
C GLY A 48 12.74 -9.53 -10.24
N PHE A 49 13.36 -8.38 -9.97
CA PHE A 49 14.73 -8.11 -10.43
C PHE A 49 15.78 -9.01 -9.77
N ILE A 50 15.50 -9.48 -8.53
CA ILE A 50 16.35 -10.43 -7.81
C ILE A 50 15.93 -11.86 -8.14
N MET A 51 14.63 -12.11 -8.16
CA MET A 51 14.04 -13.43 -8.40
C MET A 51 12.98 -13.34 -9.51
N PRO A 52 13.35 -13.54 -10.78
CA PRO A 52 12.44 -13.42 -11.93
C PRO A 52 11.11 -14.17 -11.82
N PRO A 53 11.04 -15.36 -11.16
CA PRO A 53 9.76 -16.02 -10.88
C PRO A 53 8.73 -15.18 -10.11
N CYS A 54 9.17 -14.19 -9.31
CA CYS A 54 8.28 -13.27 -8.58
C CYS A 54 7.37 -12.48 -9.50
N TRP A 55 7.78 -12.18 -10.74
CA TRP A 55 6.90 -11.46 -11.66
C TRP A 55 5.64 -12.27 -11.99
N PHE A 56 5.74 -13.61 -12.13
CA PHE A 56 4.57 -14.47 -12.31
C PHE A 56 3.63 -14.44 -11.11
N VAL A 57 4.19 -14.49 -9.89
CA VAL A 57 3.40 -14.34 -8.66
C VAL A 57 2.72 -12.96 -8.61
N GLY A 58 3.43 -11.92 -9.03
CA GLY A 58 2.90 -10.56 -9.18
C GLY A 58 1.70 -10.49 -10.12
N VAL A 59 1.77 -11.15 -11.28
CA VAL A 59 0.64 -11.27 -12.20
C VAL A 59 -0.56 -11.91 -11.50
N VAL A 60 -0.40 -13.11 -10.93
CA VAL A 60 -1.50 -13.85 -10.28
C VAL A 60 -2.14 -13.01 -9.16
N VAL A 61 -1.33 -12.45 -8.27
CA VAL A 61 -1.81 -11.66 -7.14
C VAL A 61 -2.56 -10.40 -7.60
N CYS A 62 -2.05 -9.69 -8.61
CA CYS A 62 -2.71 -8.50 -9.13
C CYS A 62 -4.03 -8.82 -9.83
N PHE A 63 -4.10 -9.91 -10.60
CA PHE A 63 -5.32 -10.33 -11.28
C PHE A 63 -6.36 -10.95 -10.32
N CYS A 64 -5.95 -11.58 -9.22
CA CYS A 64 -6.89 -12.11 -8.23
C CYS A 64 -7.57 -11.01 -7.38
N ARG A 65 -6.93 -9.84 -7.21
CA ARG A 65 -7.44 -8.78 -6.31
C ARG A 65 -8.41 -7.79 -6.97
N TRP A 66 -8.52 -7.78 -8.31
CA TRP A 66 -9.45 -6.94 -9.10
C TRP A 66 -9.55 -5.46 -8.69
N LYS A 67 -8.51 -4.90 -8.06
CA LYS A 67 -8.43 -3.46 -7.79
C LYS A 67 -7.82 -2.77 -9.00
N HIS A 68 -8.48 -1.73 -9.52
CA HIS A 68 -8.01 -0.97 -10.69
C HIS A 68 -6.53 -0.53 -10.60
N ARG A 69 -6.04 -0.14 -9.42
CA ARG A 69 -4.62 0.24 -9.21
C ARG A 69 -3.65 -0.94 -9.28
N ASP A 70 -4.09 -2.15 -8.98
CA ASP A 70 -3.24 -3.35 -8.96
C ASP A 70 -3.12 -3.93 -10.39
N ILE A 71 -4.11 -3.69 -11.27
CA ILE A 71 -4.09 -4.14 -12.66
C ILE A 71 -2.87 -3.58 -13.42
N ASN A 72 -2.55 -2.29 -13.26
CA ASN A 72 -1.40 -1.68 -13.92
C ASN A 72 -0.09 -2.39 -13.53
N TRP A 73 0.06 -2.74 -12.25
CA TRP A 73 1.20 -3.52 -11.79
C TRP A 73 1.17 -4.96 -12.29
N GLY A 74 -0.01 -5.58 -12.38
CA GLY A 74 -0.18 -6.90 -12.99
C GLY A 74 0.30 -6.92 -14.45
N ILE A 75 -0.05 -5.89 -15.24
CA ILE A 75 0.40 -5.76 -16.63
C ILE A 75 1.92 -5.55 -16.70
N ALA A 76 2.49 -4.72 -15.83
CA ALA A 76 3.94 -4.51 -15.78
C ALA A 76 4.69 -5.81 -15.46
N ASN A 77 4.23 -6.56 -14.45
CA ASN A 77 4.77 -7.88 -14.10
C ASN A 77 4.64 -8.88 -15.27
N LEU A 78 3.51 -8.87 -15.99
CA LEU A 78 3.28 -9.74 -17.14
C LEU A 78 4.27 -9.43 -18.26
N PHE A 79 4.42 -8.16 -18.62
CA PHE A 79 5.32 -7.72 -19.66
C PHE A 79 6.77 -8.13 -19.37
N THR A 80 7.24 -7.90 -18.15
CA THR A 80 8.61 -8.28 -17.76
C THR A 80 8.81 -9.79 -17.74
N SER A 81 7.80 -10.56 -17.30
CA SER A 81 7.84 -12.03 -17.36
C SER A 81 8.02 -12.54 -18.80
N VAL A 82 7.28 -11.96 -19.76
CA VAL A 82 7.40 -12.32 -21.18
C VAL A 82 8.78 -11.97 -21.72
N LEU A 83 9.32 -10.79 -21.41
CA LEU A 83 10.67 -10.40 -21.84
C LEU A 83 11.75 -11.36 -21.34
N VAL A 84 11.63 -11.83 -20.10
CA VAL A 84 12.59 -12.80 -19.54
C VAL A 84 12.48 -14.16 -20.21
N LEU A 85 11.28 -14.63 -20.52
CA LEU A 85 11.10 -15.87 -21.30
C LEU A 85 11.75 -15.77 -22.68
N ILE A 86 11.59 -14.63 -23.37
CA ILE A 86 12.23 -14.38 -24.66
C ILE A 86 13.75 -14.36 -24.51
N ALA A 87 14.29 -13.71 -23.48
CA ALA A 87 15.73 -13.65 -23.22
C ALA A 87 16.32 -15.04 -22.93
N ILE A 88 15.64 -15.86 -22.12
CA ILE A 88 16.06 -17.24 -21.83
C ILE A 88 16.01 -18.08 -23.11
N ALA A 89 14.93 -18.02 -23.88
CA ALA A 89 14.80 -18.75 -25.14
C ALA A 89 15.91 -18.36 -26.14
N GLY A 90 16.20 -17.06 -26.26
CA GLY A 90 17.29 -16.54 -27.09
C GLY A 90 18.67 -17.02 -26.62
N ALA A 91 18.92 -17.02 -25.31
CA ALA A 91 20.17 -17.51 -24.74
C ALA A 91 20.38 -19.01 -25.03
N VAL A 92 19.33 -19.83 -24.86
CA VAL A 92 19.36 -21.26 -25.17
C VAL A 92 19.63 -21.49 -26.66
N ALA A 93 18.91 -20.78 -27.53
CA ALA A 93 19.10 -20.88 -28.99
C ALA A 93 20.54 -20.53 -29.39
N PHE A 94 21.10 -19.45 -28.83
CA PHE A 94 22.48 -19.03 -29.07
C PHE A 94 23.50 -20.09 -28.66
N ILE A 95 23.34 -20.69 -27.47
CA ILE A 95 24.23 -21.76 -26.98
C ILE A 95 24.18 -22.98 -27.92
N VAL A 96 22.98 -23.36 -28.37
CA VAL A 96 22.80 -24.50 -29.28
C VAL A 96 23.50 -24.26 -30.62
N ILE A 97 23.30 -23.08 -31.24
CA ILE A 97 23.93 -22.71 -32.51
C ILE A 97 25.45 -22.70 -32.38
N LYS A 98 25.99 -22.08 -31.32
CA LYS A 98 27.44 -22.02 -31.09
C LYS A 98 28.05 -23.41 -30.87
N LYS A 99 27.33 -24.32 -30.20
CA LYS A 99 27.80 -25.70 -30.02
C LYS A 99 27.84 -26.46 -31.34
N GLN A 100 26.85 -26.26 -32.21
CA GLN A 100 26.83 -26.89 -33.53
C GLN A 100 28.00 -26.42 -34.42
N SER A 101 28.31 -25.12 -34.44
CA SER A 101 29.43 -24.61 -35.24
C SER A 101 30.78 -25.17 -34.78
N SER A 102 30.97 -25.37 -33.48
CA SER A 102 32.21 -25.98 -32.94
C SER A 102 32.39 -27.46 -33.29
N LEU A 103 31.31 -28.19 -33.55
CA LEU A 103 31.38 -29.61 -33.95
C LEU A 103 31.66 -29.79 -35.45
N SER A 104 31.40 -28.76 -36.25
CA SER A 104 31.62 -28.77 -37.70
C SER A 104 33.02 -28.31 -38.14
N SER A 105 33.83 -27.78 -37.21
CA SER A 105 35.22 -27.34 -37.44
C SER A 105 36.20 -28.37 -36.91
#